data_AF-A0A6A9SJK3-F1
#
_entry.id   AF-A0A6A9SJK3-F1
#
_cell.length_a   1.000
_cell.length_b   1.000
_cell.length_c   1.000
_cell.angle_alpha   90.00
_cell.angle_beta   90.00
_cell.angle_gamma   90.00
#
_symmetry.space_group_name_H-M   'P 1'
#
loop_
_entity.id
_entity.type
_entity.pdbx_description
1 polymer ?
#
loop_
_entity_poly.entity_id
_entity_poly.type
_entity_poly.pdbx_seq_one_letter_code
_entity_poly.pdbx_strand_id
1 'polypeptide(L)'
;MTQCFSISETHPRYGCSVGDDVSIIDEEGRLFGVINAVDAVVVVFALAFLIAGVSLVYGVGPEPEKSSETRYVTLDLGEQPTYIADRISEGEILTADGRGNRSITDVYRTRLDGNPHVFARIAVNGTVTEDRFRHAGEPLRLGRELTLQTESYETQGQITAVDKVDSTLAVTKTDVVVRTTLDTSDAEQLSFGDQYRLGESTLATVRTIEVYGTQNPDRRLAYIGLTYRTYEPSGTPRFGQTPVEAGATLPFRHSSYRFDGTVVRLGTVEPRGQRRTREVTVELEHVEQQTAAAIQVGQSETVRGETIADVIAVDQTPSTVVVTSDDGEVLLREHPTEVDVRVTTELAVRETALGTQFKGQSLRIGEQIMLDLGHIMIRPTVVDVSSE
;
A
#
# COMPACT_ATOMS: atom_id res chain seq x y z
N MET A 1 -34.45 37.40 64.74
CA MET A 1 -34.47 38.84 64.37
C MET A 1 -34.98 38.90 62.94
N THR A 2 -36.27 39.19 62.74
CA THR A 2 -36.83 40.57 62.74
C THR A 2 -36.39 41.25 61.44
N GLN A 3 -37.22 41.15 60.40
CA GLN A 3 -38.16 42.19 59.94
C GLN A 3 -37.45 43.41 59.33
N CYS A 4 -37.94 43.86 58.18
CA CYS A 4 -38.71 45.11 58.03
C CYS A 4 -38.92 45.38 56.52
N PHE A 5 -40.17 45.51 56.04
CA PHE A 5 -40.96 46.76 55.94
C PHE A 5 -40.32 47.74 54.93
N SER A 6 -41.01 48.44 54.04
CA SER A 6 -42.37 48.98 54.04
C SER A 6 -42.64 49.60 52.66
N ILE A 7 -43.88 49.54 52.14
CA ILE A 7 -44.49 50.69 51.48
C ILE A 7 -45.95 50.81 51.96
N SER A 8 -46.20 51.93 52.65
CA SER A 8 -47.45 52.50 53.17
C SER A 8 -48.44 52.84 52.05
N GLU A 9 -49.68 52.33 52.08
CA GLU A 9 -50.91 52.89 52.68
C GLU A 9 -51.53 54.13 51.99
N THR A 10 -52.70 53.93 51.37
CA THR A 10 -53.90 54.82 51.46
C THR A 10 -55.17 54.00 51.15
N HIS A 11 -56.16 54.07 52.05
CA HIS A 11 -57.50 53.41 52.05
C HIS A 11 -58.60 54.36 51.51
N PRO A 12 -59.91 54.00 51.27
CA PRO A 12 -60.70 52.93 51.95
C PRO A 12 -61.79 52.13 51.15
N ARG A 13 -62.16 50.98 51.75
CA ARG A 13 -63.47 50.27 51.89
C ARG A 13 -64.34 49.87 50.67
N TYR A 14 -64.50 48.55 50.49
CA TYR A 14 -65.76 47.75 50.42
C TYR A 14 -65.35 46.30 50.81
N GLY A 15 -65.96 45.63 51.80
CA GLY A 15 -67.20 44.85 51.68
C GLY A 15 -66.89 43.35 51.97
N CYS A 16 -67.74 42.69 52.74
CA CYS A 16 -67.57 41.38 53.39
C CYS A 16 -67.40 40.16 52.46
N SER A 17 -66.74 39.09 52.95
CA SER A 17 -67.33 37.75 53.12
C SER A 17 -66.29 36.78 53.68
N VAL A 18 -66.62 36.13 54.80
CA VAL A 18 -66.00 34.89 55.27
C VAL A 18 -66.33 33.81 54.24
N GLY A 19 -65.32 33.07 53.79
CA GLY A 19 -65.44 31.94 52.88
C GLY A 19 -64.62 30.79 53.44
N ASP A 20 -65.32 29.70 53.69
CA ASP A 20 -64.91 28.51 54.43
C ASP A 20 -63.63 27.86 53.89
N ASP A 21 -62.83 27.29 54.79
CA ASP A 21 -61.80 26.32 54.44
C ASP A 21 -62.45 25.17 53.68
N VAL A 22 -62.19 25.07 52.37
CA VAL A 22 -62.60 23.93 51.56
C VAL A 22 -61.70 22.76 51.94
N SER A 23 -62.09 22.02 52.97
CA SER A 23 -61.55 20.68 53.19
C SER A 23 -62.06 19.77 52.07
N ILE A 24 -61.13 19.26 51.25
CA ILE A 24 -61.41 18.37 50.12
C ILE A 24 -62.01 17.02 50.60
N ILE A 25 -61.82 16.69 51.88
CA ILE A 25 -62.25 15.44 52.51
C ILE A 25 -62.92 15.77 53.86
N ASP A 26 -64.15 15.30 54.09
CA ASP A 26 -64.85 15.47 55.37
C ASP A 26 -64.41 14.44 56.43
N GLU A 27 -64.83 14.63 57.70
CA GLU A 27 -64.47 13.76 58.83
C GLU A 27 -65.07 12.33 58.71
N GLU A 28 -65.98 12.11 57.75
CA GLU A 28 -66.54 10.81 57.39
C GLU A 28 -65.88 10.16 56.15
N GLY A 29 -64.83 10.76 55.58
CA GLY A 29 -64.07 10.21 54.46
C GLY A 29 -64.77 10.34 53.10
N ARG A 30 -65.58 11.37 52.87
CA ARG A 30 -66.20 11.66 51.57
C ARG A 30 -65.50 12.81 50.85
N LEU A 31 -65.30 12.67 49.55
CA LEU A 31 -64.72 13.70 48.68
C LEU A 31 -65.86 14.62 48.20
N PHE A 32 -65.75 15.92 48.47
CA PHE A 32 -66.76 16.93 48.09
C PHE A 32 -68.19 16.65 48.58
N GLY A 33 -68.38 15.91 49.67
CA GLY A 33 -69.69 15.70 50.31
C GLY A 33 -70.72 14.85 49.53
N VAL A 34 -70.37 14.31 48.35
CA VAL A 34 -71.30 13.52 47.51
C VAL A 34 -70.79 12.11 47.21
N ILE A 35 -69.47 11.87 47.22
CA ILE A 35 -68.87 10.58 46.82
C ILE A 35 -68.01 10.03 47.96
N ASN A 36 -68.17 8.75 48.30
CA ASN A 36 -67.34 8.07 49.29
C ASN A 36 -65.89 7.99 48.78
N ALA A 37 -64.89 8.47 49.53
CA ALA A 37 -63.52 8.62 49.00
C ALA A 37 -62.90 7.28 48.61
N VAL A 38 -63.31 6.18 49.26
CA VAL A 38 -62.90 4.82 48.88
C VAL A 38 -63.39 4.46 47.48
N ASP A 39 -64.63 4.82 47.13
CA ASP A 39 -65.22 4.51 45.81
C ASP A 39 -64.62 5.40 44.71
N ALA A 40 -64.29 6.66 45.04
CA ALA A 40 -63.54 7.54 44.15
C ALA A 40 -62.15 6.98 43.78
N VAL A 41 -61.44 6.38 44.74
CA VAL A 41 -60.15 5.71 44.49
C VAL A 41 -60.32 4.48 43.60
N VAL A 42 -61.38 3.68 43.81
CA VAL A 42 -61.67 2.52 42.97
C VAL A 42 -62.01 2.92 41.54
N VAL A 43 -62.77 4.00 41.34
CA VAL A 43 -63.08 4.53 40.00
C VAL A 43 -61.82 5.07 39.31
N VAL A 44 -60.94 5.78 40.03
CA VAL A 44 -59.66 6.24 39.46
C VAL A 44 -58.76 5.06 39.09
N PHE A 45 -58.68 4.02 39.94
CA PHE A 45 -57.93 2.80 39.62
C PHE A 45 -58.55 2.05 38.43
N ALA A 46 -59.87 1.89 38.38
CA ALA A 46 -60.55 1.24 37.28
C ALA A 46 -60.38 2.02 35.96
N LEU A 47 -60.39 3.36 36.01
CA LEU A 47 -60.11 4.20 34.85
C LEU A 47 -58.64 4.08 34.40
N ALA A 48 -57.69 4.04 35.34
CA ALA A 48 -56.28 3.81 35.05
C ALA A 48 -56.04 2.44 34.41
N PHE A 49 -56.71 1.38 34.90
CA PHE A 49 -56.65 0.04 34.32
C PHE A 49 -57.36 -0.04 32.96
N LEU A 50 -58.44 0.70 32.74
CA LEU A 50 -59.09 0.82 31.43
C LEU A 50 -58.20 1.53 30.40
N ILE A 51 -57.55 2.64 30.79
CA ILE A 51 -56.62 3.37 29.93
C ILE A 51 -55.39 2.49 29.61
N ALA A 52 -54.84 1.81 30.63
CA ALA A 52 -53.72 0.89 30.44
C ALA A 52 -54.09 -0.36 29.61
N GLY A 53 -55.30 -0.89 29.78
CA GLY A 53 -55.80 -2.05 29.04
C GLY A 53 -56.12 -1.75 27.57
N VAL A 54 -56.62 -0.55 27.26
CA VAL A 54 -56.86 -0.11 25.88
C VAL A 54 -55.54 0.14 25.13
N SER A 55 -54.51 0.70 25.77
CA SER A 55 -53.19 0.87 25.16
C SER A 55 -52.48 -0.44 24.80
N LEU A 56 -52.80 -1.57 25.46
CA LEU A 56 -52.16 -2.85 25.19
C LEU A 56 -52.80 -3.61 24.01
N VAL A 57 -54.08 -3.33 23.71
CA VAL A 57 -54.82 -3.97 22.59
C VAL A 57 -54.64 -3.19 21.28
N TYR A 58 -54.48 -1.86 21.34
CA TYR A 58 -54.02 -1.06 20.21
C TYR A 58 -52.50 -1.02 20.24
N GLY A 59 -51.83 -1.99 19.60
CA GLY A 59 -50.38 -2.22 19.63
C GLY A 59 -49.49 -1.02 19.26
N VAL A 60 -49.42 -0.03 20.14
CA VAL A 60 -48.38 1.00 20.19
C VAL A 60 -47.32 0.47 21.14
N GLY A 61 -46.57 -0.54 20.68
CA GLY A 61 -45.27 -0.81 21.28
C GLY A 61 -44.39 0.44 21.15
N PRO A 62 -43.42 0.66 22.04
CA PRO A 62 -42.45 1.74 21.85
C PRO A 62 -41.88 1.61 20.44
N GLU A 63 -41.90 2.70 19.65
CA GLU A 63 -41.20 2.71 18.36
C GLU A 63 -39.75 2.30 18.63
N PRO A 64 -39.18 1.39 17.81
CA PRO A 64 -37.78 1.00 18.00
C PRO A 64 -36.93 2.27 18.01
N GLU A 65 -36.11 2.43 19.05
CA GLU A 65 -35.27 3.62 19.21
C GLU A 65 -34.38 3.79 17.97
N LYS A 66 -34.62 4.87 17.21
CA LYS A 66 -33.80 5.23 16.05
C LYS A 66 -32.64 6.06 16.54
N SER A 67 -31.44 5.48 16.56
CA SER A 67 -30.21 6.23 16.79
C SER A 67 -29.53 6.56 15.46
N SER A 68 -29.02 7.78 15.35
CA SER A 68 -28.15 8.16 14.24
C SER A 68 -26.74 7.65 14.50
N GLU A 69 -26.12 7.04 13.49
CA GLU A 69 -24.74 6.57 13.57
C GLU A 69 -23.98 6.94 12.29
N THR A 70 -22.66 7.02 12.38
CA THR A 70 -21.78 7.14 11.21
C THR A 70 -21.09 5.80 10.94
N ARG A 71 -21.05 5.40 9.68
CA ARG A 71 -20.26 4.26 9.19
C ARG A 71 -19.30 4.76 8.12
N TYR A 72 -18.19 4.05 7.97
CA TYR A 72 -17.20 4.36 6.94
C TYR A 72 -17.25 3.28 5.86
N VAL A 73 -17.43 3.67 4.61
CA VAL A 73 -17.40 2.74 3.48
C VAL A 73 -16.16 2.99 2.64
N THR A 74 -15.52 1.92 2.19
CA THR A 74 -14.51 2.03 1.15
C THR A 74 -15.14 1.78 -0.20
N LEU A 75 -14.94 2.71 -1.12
CA LEU A 75 -15.35 2.63 -2.51
C LEU A 75 -14.12 2.35 -3.37
N ASP A 76 -14.22 1.32 -4.21
CA ASP A 76 -13.38 1.16 -5.40
C ASP A 76 -14.07 1.92 -6.54
N LEU A 77 -13.49 3.04 -6.94
CA LEU A 77 -14.00 3.88 -8.03
C LEU A 77 -13.44 3.44 -9.38
N GLY A 78 -12.61 2.41 -9.45
CA GLY A 78 -11.99 1.98 -10.68
C GLY A 78 -10.98 2.98 -11.23
N GLU A 79 -10.68 2.83 -12.52
CA GLU A 79 -9.89 3.79 -13.28
C GLU A 79 -10.70 5.04 -13.60
N GLN A 80 -10.15 6.20 -13.27
CA GLN A 80 -10.78 7.51 -13.44
C GLN A 80 -9.93 8.37 -14.38
N PRO A 81 -10.54 9.17 -15.27
CA PRO A 81 -9.79 10.19 -16.00
C PRO A 81 -9.00 11.06 -15.03
N THR A 82 -7.76 11.45 -15.39
CA THR A 82 -6.87 12.20 -14.49
C THR A 82 -7.54 13.46 -13.89
N TYR A 83 -8.31 14.20 -14.69
CA TYR A 83 -9.02 15.39 -14.22
C TYR A 83 -10.15 15.12 -13.22
N ILE A 84 -10.65 13.88 -13.12
CA ILE A 84 -11.60 13.44 -12.09
C ILE A 84 -10.82 12.97 -10.86
N ALA A 85 -9.81 12.12 -11.07
CA ALA A 85 -8.99 11.57 -9.98
C ALA A 85 -8.33 12.67 -9.13
N ASP A 86 -7.85 13.74 -9.77
CA ASP A 86 -7.21 14.88 -9.10
C ASP A 86 -8.22 15.75 -8.33
N ARG A 87 -9.51 15.69 -8.65
CA ARG A 87 -10.56 16.46 -7.95
C ARG A 87 -11.09 15.78 -6.71
N ILE A 88 -11.27 14.45 -6.76
CA ILE A 88 -11.76 13.66 -5.62
C ILE A 88 -10.83 13.88 -4.44
N SER A 89 -11.24 14.56 -3.37
CA SER A 89 -10.32 14.97 -2.30
C SER A 89 -10.86 14.74 -0.90
N GLU A 90 -9.97 14.57 0.06
CA GLU A 90 -10.34 14.47 1.48
C GLU A 90 -11.05 15.75 1.96
N GLY A 91 -12.03 15.58 2.85
CA GLY A 91 -12.86 16.67 3.37
C GLY A 91 -13.97 17.12 2.43
N GLU A 92 -14.05 16.58 1.21
CA GLU A 92 -15.10 16.93 0.25
C GLU A 92 -16.47 16.46 0.72
N ILE A 93 -17.45 17.36 0.71
CA ILE A 93 -18.85 17.07 1.05
C ILE A 93 -19.57 16.68 -0.23
N LEU A 94 -20.19 15.50 -0.21
CA LEU A 94 -20.91 14.97 -1.36
C LEU A 94 -22.32 15.51 -1.35
N THR A 95 -22.79 15.98 -2.50
CA THR A 95 -24.19 16.37 -2.67
C THR A 95 -25.05 15.15 -2.40
N ALA A 96 -25.96 15.29 -1.46
CA ALA A 96 -26.93 14.26 -1.14
C ALA A 96 -28.18 14.54 -1.96
N ASP A 97 -28.56 13.61 -2.84
CA ASP A 97 -29.84 13.64 -3.57
C ASP A 97 -31.03 13.38 -2.62
N GLY A 98 -31.10 14.11 -1.50
CA GLY A 98 -32.00 13.83 -0.38
C GLY A 98 -31.60 12.63 0.48
N ARG A 99 -30.40 12.05 0.30
CA ARG A 99 -29.97 10.79 0.93
C ARG A 99 -29.17 10.94 2.24
N GLY A 100 -28.98 12.15 2.75
CA GLY A 100 -28.24 12.44 4.00
C GLY A 100 -26.76 12.77 3.78
N ASN A 101 -26.12 13.38 4.78
CA ASN A 101 -24.75 13.90 4.66
C ASN A 101 -23.73 12.78 4.47
N ARG A 102 -22.86 12.93 3.46
CA ARG A 102 -21.71 12.08 3.19
C ARG A 102 -20.47 12.95 2.96
N SER A 103 -19.31 12.50 3.40
CA SER A 103 -18.04 13.21 3.13
C SER A 103 -16.91 12.23 2.87
N ILE A 104 -15.97 12.63 2.01
CA ILE A 104 -14.75 11.88 1.75
C ILE A 104 -13.78 12.08 2.93
N THR A 105 -13.31 11.00 3.53
CA THR A 105 -12.40 11.05 4.69
C THR A 105 -10.97 10.63 4.38
N ASP A 106 -10.75 9.88 3.30
CA ASP A 106 -9.42 9.46 2.85
C ASP A 106 -9.49 9.09 1.36
N VAL A 107 -8.43 9.35 0.60
CA VAL A 107 -8.32 9.00 -0.82
C VAL A 107 -6.96 8.39 -1.13
N TYR A 108 -6.97 7.16 -1.64
CA TYR A 108 -5.78 6.50 -2.14
C TYR A 108 -5.87 6.36 -3.66
N ARG A 109 -4.82 6.82 -4.34
CA ARG A 109 -4.73 6.78 -5.81
C ARG A 109 -3.49 6.00 -6.19
N THR A 110 -3.61 5.22 -7.25
CA THR A 110 -2.48 4.52 -7.86
C THR A 110 -2.56 4.66 -9.37
N ARG A 111 -1.48 4.30 -10.06
CA ARG A 111 -1.49 4.17 -11.50
C ARG A 111 -0.55 3.02 -11.85
N LEU A 112 -1.09 1.99 -12.48
CA LEU A 112 -0.28 0.90 -13.03
C LEU A 112 0.17 1.31 -14.43
N ASP A 113 -0.81 1.41 -15.32
CA ASP A 113 -0.74 2.01 -16.65
C ASP A 113 -1.99 2.88 -16.87
N GLY A 114 -1.91 3.82 -17.81
CA GLY A 114 -3.07 4.64 -18.18
C GLY A 114 -3.59 5.56 -17.07
N ASN A 115 -4.90 5.45 -16.79
CA ASN A 115 -5.63 6.34 -15.89
C ASN A 115 -5.40 5.99 -14.41
N PRO A 116 -5.46 6.97 -13.48
CA PRO A 116 -5.43 6.70 -12.05
C PRO A 116 -6.55 5.75 -11.62
N HIS A 117 -6.20 4.75 -10.82
CA HIS A 117 -7.17 3.95 -10.11
C HIS A 117 -7.39 4.55 -8.71
N VAL A 118 -8.64 4.76 -8.30
CA VAL A 118 -8.98 5.53 -7.09
C VAL A 118 -9.78 4.70 -6.10
N PHE A 119 -9.32 4.68 -4.85
CA PHE A 119 -10.08 4.22 -3.70
C PHE A 119 -10.42 5.42 -2.82
N ALA A 120 -11.66 5.48 -2.34
CA ALA A 120 -12.11 6.54 -1.44
C ALA A 120 -12.75 5.96 -0.19
N ARG A 121 -12.44 6.53 0.97
CA ARG A 121 -13.14 6.27 2.22
C ARG A 121 -14.18 7.35 2.42
N ILE A 122 -15.43 6.94 2.65
CA ILE A 122 -16.57 7.85 2.76
C ILE A 122 -17.22 7.67 4.13
N ALA A 123 -17.37 8.76 4.87
CA ALA A 123 -18.23 8.83 6.04
C ALA A 123 -19.69 8.91 5.59
N VAL A 124 -20.50 7.97 6.06
CA VAL A 124 -21.91 7.82 5.70
C VAL A 124 -22.74 7.89 6.97
N ASN A 125 -23.58 8.90 7.08
CA ASN A 125 -24.54 9.01 8.18
C ASN A 125 -25.79 8.18 7.88
N GLY A 126 -26.27 7.45 8.88
CA GLY A 126 -27.45 6.61 8.75
C GLY A 126 -28.18 6.43 10.06
N THR A 127 -29.22 5.62 10.01
CA THR A 127 -30.03 5.25 11.18
C THR A 127 -29.79 3.79 11.49
N VAL A 128 -29.73 3.47 12.78
CA VAL A 128 -29.75 2.11 13.28
C VAL A 128 -31.16 1.81 13.75
N THR A 129 -31.71 0.69 13.28
CA THR A 129 -33.00 0.18 13.76
C THR A 129 -32.87 -1.32 13.90
N GLU A 130 -33.12 -1.85 15.11
CA GLU A 130 -32.93 -3.27 15.44
C GLU A 130 -31.54 -3.78 15.03
N ASP A 131 -30.48 -3.06 15.45
CA ASP A 131 -29.07 -3.35 15.14
C ASP A 131 -28.68 -3.34 13.65
N ARG A 132 -29.56 -2.87 12.76
CA ARG A 132 -29.30 -2.76 11.33
C ARG A 132 -29.08 -1.32 10.93
N PHE A 133 -27.85 -1.02 10.51
CA PHE A 133 -27.51 0.28 9.93
C PHE A 133 -28.10 0.43 8.53
N ARG A 134 -28.78 1.55 8.27
CA ARG A 134 -29.32 1.94 6.97
C ARG A 134 -28.96 3.37 6.63
N HIS A 135 -28.50 3.58 5.42
CA HIS A 135 -28.30 4.90 4.82
C HIS A 135 -29.38 5.13 3.76
N ALA A 136 -30.12 6.23 3.86
CA ALA A 136 -31.28 6.53 3.00
C ALA A 136 -32.29 5.36 2.88
N GLY A 137 -32.51 4.63 3.97
CA GLY A 137 -33.42 3.47 4.01
C GLY A 137 -32.82 2.15 3.49
N GLU A 138 -31.61 2.17 2.94
CA GLU A 138 -30.97 1.01 2.32
C GLU A 138 -29.75 0.52 3.12
N PRO A 139 -29.48 -0.79 3.17
CA PRO A 139 -28.27 -1.31 3.81
C PRO A 139 -27.00 -1.01 3.00
N LEU A 140 -25.88 -0.83 3.69
CA LEU A 140 -24.54 -0.76 3.10
C LEU A 140 -24.01 -2.17 2.88
N ARG A 141 -24.21 -2.71 1.68
CA ARG A 141 -23.77 -4.07 1.31
C ARG A 141 -22.52 -4.00 0.43
N LEU A 142 -21.60 -4.94 0.63
CA LEU A 142 -20.46 -5.13 -0.28
C LEU A 142 -20.95 -5.39 -1.71
N GLY A 143 -20.21 -4.90 -2.70
CA GLY A 143 -20.52 -5.01 -4.13
C GLY A 143 -21.61 -4.06 -4.63
N ARG A 144 -22.29 -3.33 -3.74
CA ARG A 144 -23.25 -2.30 -4.14
C ARG A 144 -22.52 -1.07 -4.68
N GLU A 145 -23.08 -0.47 -5.73
CA GLU A 145 -22.60 0.81 -6.26
C GLU A 145 -23.17 2.00 -5.49
N LEU A 146 -22.32 3.00 -5.24
CA LEU A 146 -22.69 4.31 -4.75
C LEU A 146 -22.21 5.39 -5.72
N THR A 147 -23.11 6.30 -6.07
CA THR A 147 -22.77 7.52 -6.80
C THR A 147 -22.17 8.55 -5.85
N LEU A 148 -20.99 9.03 -6.21
CA LEU A 148 -20.33 10.22 -5.68
C LEU A 148 -20.64 11.38 -6.61
N GLN A 149 -21.44 12.33 -6.14
CA GLN A 149 -21.83 13.49 -6.91
C GLN A 149 -21.46 14.76 -6.15
N THR A 150 -20.86 15.70 -6.86
CA THR A 150 -20.51 17.03 -6.38
C THR A 150 -21.03 18.05 -7.41
N GLU A 151 -20.80 19.33 -7.16
CA GLU A 151 -21.11 20.37 -8.16
C GLU A 151 -20.19 20.29 -9.40
N SER A 152 -19.03 19.64 -9.28
CA SER A 152 -17.96 19.68 -10.29
C SER A 152 -17.72 18.36 -11.02
N TYR A 153 -18.20 17.24 -10.46
CA TYR A 153 -18.10 15.92 -11.09
C TYR A 153 -19.14 14.92 -10.53
N GLU A 154 -19.35 13.86 -11.30
CA GLU A 154 -20.10 12.68 -10.88
C GLU A 154 -19.27 11.43 -11.23
N THR A 155 -19.18 10.50 -10.29
CA THR A 155 -18.53 9.20 -10.49
C THR A 155 -19.21 8.12 -9.64
N GLN A 156 -18.95 6.85 -9.92
CA GLN A 156 -19.56 5.71 -9.23
C GLN A 156 -18.48 4.77 -8.73
N GLY A 157 -18.74 4.13 -7.59
CA GLY A 157 -17.84 3.11 -7.04
C GLY A 157 -18.56 2.00 -6.32
N GLN A 158 -17.92 0.84 -6.28
CA GLN A 158 -18.42 -0.33 -5.58
C GLN A 158 -17.94 -0.34 -4.12
N ILE A 159 -18.85 -0.64 -3.20
CA ILE A 159 -18.51 -0.81 -1.79
C ILE A 159 -17.68 -2.09 -1.61
N THR A 160 -16.43 -1.94 -1.17
CA THR A 160 -15.50 -3.06 -0.91
C THR A 160 -15.25 -3.31 0.57
N ALA A 161 -15.53 -2.33 1.44
CA ALA A 161 -15.49 -2.49 2.89
C ALA A 161 -16.52 -1.58 3.59
N VAL A 162 -16.98 -2.00 4.77
CA VAL A 162 -17.85 -1.21 5.66
C VAL A 162 -17.33 -1.35 7.07
N ASP A 163 -16.99 -0.24 7.69
CA ASP A 163 -16.36 -0.17 9.01
C ASP A 163 -17.13 0.76 9.95
N LYS A 164 -16.93 0.52 11.25
CA LYS A 164 -17.61 1.26 12.31
C LYS A 164 -16.83 2.47 12.81
N VAL A 165 -15.50 2.39 12.76
CA VAL A 165 -14.61 3.32 13.48
C VAL A 165 -13.57 3.94 12.55
N ASP A 166 -12.93 3.14 11.70
CA ASP A 166 -11.78 3.61 10.94
C ASP A 166 -12.18 4.57 9.82
N SER A 167 -11.78 5.83 9.93
CA SER A 167 -12.07 6.85 8.91
C SER A 167 -11.05 6.90 7.78
N THR A 168 -10.00 6.09 7.83
CA THR A 168 -8.90 6.06 6.86
C THR A 168 -8.86 4.74 6.10
N LEU A 169 -8.23 4.76 4.93
CA LEU A 169 -7.89 3.57 4.17
C LEU A 169 -6.69 2.87 4.82
N ALA A 170 -6.68 1.54 4.76
CA ALA A 170 -5.56 0.71 5.21
C ALA A 170 -4.38 0.80 4.23
N VAL A 171 -3.76 1.99 4.13
CA VAL A 171 -2.60 2.24 3.28
C VAL A 171 -1.33 2.12 4.12
N THR A 172 -0.44 1.21 3.72
CA THR A 172 0.83 0.96 4.40
C THR A 172 2.02 1.17 3.47
N LYS A 173 3.23 1.06 4.03
CA LYS A 173 4.47 0.98 3.25
C LYS A 173 4.84 -0.48 3.05
N THR A 174 5.12 -0.86 1.81
CA THR A 174 5.62 -2.19 1.47
C THR A 174 6.98 -2.06 0.81
N ASP A 175 7.98 -2.62 1.49
CA ASP A 175 9.35 -2.67 0.99
C ASP A 175 9.54 -3.91 0.11
N VAL A 176 10.12 -3.70 -1.06
CA VAL A 176 10.44 -4.75 -2.03
C VAL A 176 11.81 -4.55 -2.65
N VAL A 177 12.40 -5.63 -3.14
CA VAL A 177 13.50 -5.57 -4.12
C VAL A 177 12.94 -6.06 -5.44
N VAL A 178 13.07 -5.24 -6.48
CA VAL A 178 12.71 -5.61 -7.85
C VAL A 178 13.96 -5.85 -8.69
N ARG A 179 13.86 -6.77 -9.66
CA ARG A 179 14.85 -7.02 -10.70
C ARG A 179 14.30 -6.51 -12.03
N THR A 180 15.09 -5.75 -12.77
CA THR A 180 14.73 -5.24 -14.11
C THR A 180 15.95 -5.06 -14.99
N THR A 181 15.74 -4.85 -16.30
CA THR A 181 16.80 -4.52 -17.25
C THR A 181 16.52 -3.15 -17.86
N LEU A 182 17.33 -2.16 -17.50
CA LEU A 182 17.22 -0.78 -17.95
C LEU A 182 18.07 -0.54 -19.20
N ASP A 183 17.76 0.53 -19.93
CA ASP A 183 18.71 1.11 -20.88
C ASP A 183 19.82 1.84 -20.09
N THR A 184 21.02 1.93 -20.67
CA THR A 184 22.18 2.55 -19.98
C THR A 184 21.87 3.98 -19.51
N SER A 185 21.19 4.79 -20.33
CA SER A 185 20.80 6.15 -19.98
C SER A 185 19.83 6.24 -18.79
N ASP A 186 18.91 5.29 -18.67
CA ASP A 186 17.95 5.23 -17.57
C ASP A 186 18.64 4.74 -16.28
N ALA A 187 19.52 3.75 -16.45
CA ALA A 187 20.34 3.22 -15.38
C ALA A 187 21.31 4.26 -14.80
N GLU A 188 21.75 5.25 -15.57
CA GLU A 188 22.59 6.37 -15.09
C GLU A 188 21.76 7.44 -14.37
N GLN A 189 20.55 7.74 -14.86
CA GLN A 189 19.67 8.74 -14.25
C GLN A 189 19.04 8.29 -12.94
N LEU A 190 18.76 6.99 -12.80
CA LEU A 190 18.19 6.40 -11.60
C LEU A 190 18.99 6.81 -10.35
N SER A 191 18.33 7.32 -9.32
CA SER A 191 19.02 7.83 -8.13
C SER A 191 18.31 7.44 -6.83
N PHE A 192 19.10 7.34 -5.75
CA PHE A 192 18.55 7.11 -4.42
C PHE A 192 17.58 8.24 -4.06
N GLY A 193 16.42 7.89 -3.52
CA GLY A 193 15.39 8.85 -3.15
C GLY A 193 14.48 9.29 -4.29
N ASP A 194 14.70 8.83 -5.53
CA ASP A 194 13.78 9.08 -6.64
C ASP A 194 12.37 8.59 -6.30
N GLN A 195 11.37 9.34 -6.74
CA GLN A 195 9.98 9.11 -6.34
C GLN A 195 9.08 8.90 -7.54
N TYR A 196 8.26 7.85 -7.46
CA TYR A 196 7.09 7.73 -8.30
C TYR A 196 5.97 8.56 -7.68
N ARG A 197 5.56 9.65 -8.33
CA ARG A 197 4.49 10.55 -7.89
C ARG A 197 3.25 10.48 -8.77
N LEU A 198 2.10 10.70 -8.14
CA LEU A 198 0.81 10.95 -8.78
C LEU A 198 0.16 12.17 -8.10
N GLY A 199 0.13 13.29 -8.81
CA GLY A 199 -0.15 14.59 -8.19
C GLY A 199 0.85 14.88 -7.07
N GLU A 200 0.35 15.22 -5.89
CA GLU A 200 1.16 15.46 -4.69
C GLU A 200 1.50 14.16 -3.93
N SER A 201 0.93 13.01 -4.33
CA SER A 201 1.13 11.74 -3.63
C SER A 201 2.35 10.98 -4.15
N THR A 202 3.30 10.67 -3.26
CA THR A 202 4.39 9.72 -3.55
C THR A 202 3.90 8.29 -3.42
N LEU A 203 3.89 7.54 -4.52
CA LEU A 203 3.46 6.15 -4.62
C LEU A 203 4.60 5.14 -4.36
N ALA A 204 5.83 5.49 -4.74
CA ALA A 204 7.00 4.67 -4.47
C ALA A 204 8.25 5.54 -4.27
N THR A 205 9.26 5.01 -3.59
CA THR A 205 10.56 5.68 -3.40
C THR A 205 11.70 4.68 -3.58
N VAL A 206 12.73 5.08 -4.33
CA VAL A 206 13.97 4.32 -4.49
C VAL A 206 14.81 4.39 -3.22
N ARG A 207 15.24 3.23 -2.73
CA ARG A 207 15.97 3.05 -1.47
C ARG A 207 17.33 2.39 -1.63
N THR A 208 17.48 1.50 -2.60
CA THR A 208 18.78 0.90 -2.92
C THR A 208 18.85 0.68 -4.42
N ILE A 209 20.07 0.74 -4.96
CA ILE A 209 20.34 0.58 -6.39
C ILE A 209 21.59 -0.28 -6.51
N GLU A 210 21.49 -1.40 -7.20
CA GLU A 210 22.64 -2.18 -7.66
C GLU A 210 22.50 -2.39 -9.15
N VAL A 211 23.50 -1.99 -9.91
CA VAL A 211 23.47 -2.04 -11.38
C VAL A 211 24.68 -2.81 -11.86
N TYR A 212 24.46 -3.68 -12.84
CA TYR A 212 25.50 -4.52 -13.43
C TYR A 212 25.46 -4.41 -14.96
N GLY A 213 26.63 -4.58 -15.59
CA GLY A 213 26.72 -4.74 -17.03
C GLY A 213 25.95 -5.96 -17.52
N THR A 214 25.54 -5.95 -18.79
CA THR A 214 24.97 -7.12 -19.47
C THR A 214 25.75 -7.42 -20.75
N GLN A 215 25.41 -8.51 -21.42
CA GLN A 215 26.01 -8.84 -22.72
C GLN A 215 25.70 -7.81 -23.81
N ASN A 216 24.69 -6.95 -23.58
CA ASN A 216 24.40 -5.82 -24.44
C ASN A 216 24.91 -4.54 -23.75
N PRO A 217 25.87 -3.80 -24.36
CA PRO A 217 26.47 -2.61 -23.76
C PRO A 217 25.48 -1.46 -23.57
N ASP A 218 24.32 -1.50 -24.24
CA ASP A 218 23.25 -0.50 -24.09
C ASP A 218 22.25 -0.87 -22.99
N ARG A 219 22.42 -2.04 -22.35
CA ARG A 219 21.51 -2.56 -21.33
C ARG A 219 22.23 -2.81 -20.02
N ARG A 220 21.52 -2.56 -18.92
CA ARG A 220 22.00 -2.75 -17.55
C ARG A 220 21.02 -3.58 -16.75
N LEU A 221 21.51 -4.58 -16.04
CA LEU A 221 20.72 -5.35 -15.09
C LEU A 221 20.68 -4.58 -13.76
N ALA A 222 19.49 -4.30 -13.23
CA ALA A 222 19.32 -3.56 -12.00
C ALA A 222 18.55 -4.36 -10.95
N TYR A 223 19.02 -4.31 -9.71
CA TYR A 223 18.28 -4.67 -8.50
C TYR A 223 17.99 -3.38 -7.73
N ILE A 224 16.70 -3.09 -7.55
CA ILE A 224 16.26 -1.80 -7.01
C ILE A 224 15.39 -2.07 -5.78
N GLY A 225 15.83 -1.57 -4.64
CA GLY A 225 15.03 -1.54 -3.42
C GLY A 225 14.01 -0.40 -3.52
N LEU A 226 12.73 -0.71 -3.40
CA LEU A 226 11.62 0.22 -3.51
C LEU A 226 10.75 0.14 -2.26
N THR A 227 10.36 1.29 -1.71
CA THR A 227 9.26 1.39 -0.74
C THR A 227 8.02 1.87 -1.46
N TYR A 228 7.04 1.01 -1.66
CA TYR A 228 5.73 1.36 -2.22
C TYR A 228 4.75 1.78 -1.11
N ARG A 229 3.82 2.69 -1.42
CA ARG A 229 2.57 2.84 -0.66
C ARG A 229 1.55 1.90 -1.25
N THR A 230 0.98 1.01 -0.45
CA THR A 230 0.09 -0.07 -0.87
C THR A 230 -1.19 -0.04 -0.06
N TYR A 231 -2.29 -0.51 -0.64
CA TYR A 231 -3.58 -0.69 0.03
C TYR A 231 -3.74 -2.14 0.48
N GLU A 232 -4.15 -2.34 1.74
CA GLU A 232 -4.21 -3.66 2.39
C GLU A 232 -5.53 -3.85 3.17
N PRO A 233 -6.68 -4.03 2.50
CA PRO A 233 -7.95 -4.25 3.19
C PRO A 233 -8.09 -5.63 3.84
N SER A 234 -7.34 -6.62 3.36
CA SER A 234 -7.53 -8.03 3.74
C SER A 234 -6.21 -8.76 4.04
N GLY A 235 -5.18 -8.03 4.52
CA GLY A 235 -3.89 -8.60 4.91
C GLY A 235 -2.95 -8.98 3.75
N THR A 236 -3.27 -8.59 2.52
CA THR A 236 -2.37 -8.71 1.37
C THR A 236 -2.16 -7.33 0.78
N PRO A 237 -0.94 -6.75 0.86
CA PRO A 237 -0.65 -5.45 0.27
C PRO A 237 -0.84 -5.47 -1.24
N ARG A 238 -1.50 -4.45 -1.78
CA ARG A 238 -1.72 -4.27 -3.22
C ARG A 238 -1.22 -2.91 -3.69
N PHE A 239 -0.60 -2.88 -4.86
CA PHE A 239 -0.32 -1.63 -5.57
C PHE A 239 -1.33 -1.49 -6.71
N GLY A 240 -2.32 -0.62 -6.51
CA GLY A 240 -3.54 -0.62 -7.32
C GLY A 240 -4.29 -1.94 -7.13
N GLN A 241 -4.54 -2.65 -8.22
CA GLN A 241 -5.17 -3.97 -8.18
C GLN A 241 -4.17 -5.13 -8.07
N THR A 242 -2.87 -4.86 -8.28
CA THR A 242 -1.81 -5.87 -8.31
C THR A 242 -1.38 -6.27 -6.90
N PRO A 243 -1.51 -7.55 -6.50
CA PRO A 243 -0.92 -8.05 -5.25
C PRO A 243 0.61 -7.88 -5.24
N VAL A 244 1.14 -7.39 -4.13
CA VAL A 244 2.60 -7.23 -3.95
C VAL A 244 3.17 -8.51 -3.38
N GLU A 245 3.54 -9.42 -4.27
CA GLU A 245 4.10 -10.74 -3.95
C GLU A 245 5.34 -11.06 -4.80
N ALA A 246 6.06 -12.13 -4.45
CA ALA A 246 7.24 -12.55 -5.20
C ALA A 246 6.84 -12.95 -6.63
N GLY A 247 7.57 -12.46 -7.63
CA GLY A 247 7.27 -12.64 -9.05
C GLY A 247 6.28 -11.62 -9.62
N ALA A 248 5.61 -10.81 -8.79
CA ALA A 248 4.75 -9.73 -9.29
C ALA A 248 5.59 -8.68 -10.02
N THR A 249 5.04 -8.08 -11.08
CA THR A 249 5.67 -6.97 -11.80
C THR A 249 5.05 -5.66 -11.34
N LEU A 250 5.87 -4.75 -10.85
CA LEU A 250 5.44 -3.44 -10.36
C LEU A 250 6.07 -2.32 -11.19
N PRO A 251 5.29 -1.29 -11.58
CA PRO A 251 5.82 -0.16 -12.32
C PRO A 251 6.47 0.84 -11.37
N PHE A 252 7.50 1.51 -11.87
CA PHE A 252 8.06 2.72 -11.30
C PHE A 252 8.14 3.78 -12.38
N ARG A 253 7.63 4.98 -12.10
CA ARG A 253 7.63 6.08 -13.06
C ARG A 253 8.24 7.32 -12.45
N HIS A 254 9.30 7.81 -13.07
CA HIS A 254 9.87 9.11 -12.81
C HIS A 254 9.52 10.06 -13.96
N SER A 255 9.85 11.35 -13.83
CA SER A 255 9.65 12.32 -14.92
C SER A 255 10.56 12.07 -16.13
N SER A 256 11.71 11.42 -15.91
CA SER A 256 12.72 11.21 -16.94
C SER A 256 12.90 9.77 -17.41
N TYR A 257 12.48 8.79 -16.61
CA TYR A 257 12.57 7.37 -16.93
C TYR A 257 11.41 6.59 -16.31
N ARG A 258 11.20 5.36 -16.77
CA ARG A 258 10.22 4.43 -16.20
C ARG A 258 10.70 3.01 -16.40
N PHE A 259 10.29 2.11 -15.50
CA PHE A 259 10.57 0.70 -15.67
C PHE A 259 9.49 -0.15 -15.00
N ASP A 260 9.41 -1.39 -15.47
CA ASP A 260 8.66 -2.46 -14.83
C ASP A 260 9.65 -3.43 -14.18
N GLY A 261 9.47 -3.67 -12.88
CA GLY A 261 10.37 -4.49 -12.09
C GLY A 261 9.68 -5.72 -11.53
N THR A 262 10.29 -6.89 -11.68
CA THR A 262 9.80 -8.13 -11.08
C THR A 262 10.27 -8.23 -9.63
N VAL A 263 9.34 -8.36 -8.69
CA VAL A 263 9.62 -8.50 -7.26
C VAL A 263 10.38 -9.80 -7.00
N VAL A 264 11.62 -9.68 -6.53
CA VAL A 264 12.47 -10.82 -6.13
C VAL A 264 12.59 -10.97 -4.62
N ARG A 265 12.23 -9.93 -3.85
CA ARG A 265 12.11 -9.98 -2.38
C ARG A 265 11.00 -9.06 -1.84
N LEU A 266 10.41 -9.48 -0.73
CA LEU A 266 9.40 -8.75 0.03
C LEU A 266 9.92 -8.40 1.43
N GLY A 267 9.37 -7.33 2.02
CA GLY A 267 9.62 -6.91 3.40
C GLY A 267 10.99 -6.28 3.62
N THR A 268 11.69 -5.90 2.54
CA THR A 268 13.03 -5.35 2.60
C THR A 268 13.37 -4.63 1.30
N VAL A 269 14.22 -3.62 1.42
CA VAL A 269 14.81 -2.90 0.29
C VAL A 269 16.22 -3.37 -0.04
N GLU A 270 16.77 -4.31 0.75
CA GLU A 270 18.13 -4.80 0.56
C GLU A 270 18.15 -6.10 -0.26
N PRO A 271 18.98 -6.18 -1.31
CA PRO A 271 19.22 -7.44 -2.01
C PRO A 271 19.77 -8.55 -1.07
N ARG A 272 19.69 -9.81 -1.47
CA ARG A 272 20.12 -10.94 -0.62
C ARG A 272 21.63 -10.97 -0.44
N GLY A 273 22.08 -11.26 0.76
CA GLY A 273 23.50 -11.50 1.06
C GLY A 273 24.28 -10.24 1.42
N GLN A 274 25.57 -10.39 1.67
CA GLN A 274 26.50 -9.30 2.00
C GLN A 274 27.44 -9.04 0.83
N ARG A 275 27.71 -7.78 0.51
CA ARG A 275 28.72 -7.44 -0.51
C ARG A 275 30.12 -7.74 0.04
N ARG A 276 30.94 -8.41 -0.77
CA ARG A 276 32.37 -8.67 -0.52
C ARG A 276 33.15 -8.57 -1.82
N THR A 277 34.48 -8.49 -1.70
CA THR A 277 35.40 -8.69 -2.81
C THR A 277 35.99 -10.09 -2.72
N ARG A 278 36.10 -10.81 -3.85
CA ARG A 278 36.75 -12.12 -3.93
C ARG A 278 37.73 -12.16 -5.08
N GLU A 279 38.90 -12.73 -4.85
CA GLU A 279 39.83 -13.08 -5.92
C GLU A 279 39.33 -14.36 -6.61
N VAL A 280 39.18 -14.29 -7.93
CA VAL A 280 38.61 -15.35 -8.77
C VAL A 280 39.50 -15.49 -10.00
N THR A 281 39.95 -16.72 -10.25
CA THR A 281 40.65 -17.05 -11.49
C THR A 281 39.67 -17.60 -12.50
N VAL A 282 39.69 -17.01 -13.69
CA VAL A 282 38.85 -17.38 -14.81
C VAL A 282 39.71 -17.69 -16.03
N GLU A 283 39.22 -18.55 -16.91
CA GLU A 283 39.99 -19.09 -18.02
C GLU A 283 39.20 -18.95 -19.33
N LEU A 284 39.90 -18.53 -20.38
CA LEU A 284 39.45 -18.61 -21.74
C LEU A 284 40.35 -19.58 -22.50
N GLU A 285 39.75 -20.55 -23.16
CA GLU A 285 40.48 -21.51 -23.98
C GLU A 285 40.38 -21.12 -25.47
N HIS A 286 41.40 -21.48 -26.25
CA HIS A 286 41.41 -21.33 -27.71
C HIS A 286 41.15 -19.88 -28.19
N VAL A 287 41.80 -18.91 -27.56
CA VAL A 287 41.64 -17.49 -27.88
C VAL A 287 42.64 -17.07 -28.94
N GLU A 288 42.20 -16.38 -30.00
CA GLU A 288 43.13 -15.77 -30.96
C GLU A 288 44.10 -14.82 -30.26
N GLN A 289 45.39 -14.86 -30.63
CA GLN A 289 46.43 -14.03 -29.99
C GLN A 289 46.11 -12.53 -29.94
N GLN A 290 45.43 -11.99 -30.96
CA GLN A 290 45.04 -10.58 -30.99
C GLN A 290 43.98 -10.25 -29.93
N THR A 291 43.02 -11.15 -29.72
CA THR A 291 42.00 -11.01 -28.67
C THR A 291 42.62 -11.19 -27.29
N ALA A 292 43.53 -12.16 -27.12
CA ALA A 292 44.25 -12.36 -25.85
C ALA A 292 45.10 -11.14 -25.47
N ALA A 293 45.76 -10.50 -26.43
CA ALA A 293 46.55 -9.28 -26.19
C ALA A 293 45.71 -8.05 -25.77
N ALA A 294 44.40 -8.07 -26.02
CA ALA A 294 43.49 -7.02 -25.57
C ALA A 294 43.10 -7.14 -24.08
N ILE A 295 43.35 -8.29 -23.45
CA ILE A 295 43.09 -8.53 -22.02
C ILE A 295 44.35 -8.15 -21.24
N GLN A 296 44.26 -7.15 -20.37
CA GLN A 296 45.41 -6.53 -19.72
C GLN A 296 45.17 -6.30 -18.22
N VAL A 297 46.23 -6.35 -17.43
CA VAL A 297 46.22 -6.00 -16.01
C VAL A 297 45.83 -4.54 -15.82
N GLY A 298 45.01 -4.27 -14.81
CA GLY A 298 44.45 -2.95 -14.49
C GLY A 298 43.20 -2.59 -15.29
N GLN A 299 42.70 -3.47 -16.14
CA GLN A 299 41.38 -3.31 -16.73
C GLN A 299 40.30 -3.59 -15.68
N SER A 300 39.24 -2.78 -15.68
CA SER A 300 38.16 -2.90 -14.70
C SER A 300 36.80 -2.79 -15.37
N GLU A 301 35.82 -3.53 -14.88
CA GLU A 301 34.42 -3.24 -15.11
C GLU A 301 33.94 -2.24 -14.06
N THR A 302 33.47 -1.08 -14.50
CA THR A 302 32.91 -0.05 -13.61
C THR A 302 31.48 0.29 -14.00
N VAL A 303 30.57 0.27 -13.03
CA VAL A 303 29.17 0.65 -13.24
C VAL A 303 28.79 1.70 -12.21
N ARG A 304 28.32 2.87 -12.67
CA ARG A 304 27.96 4.02 -11.82
C ARG A 304 29.07 4.43 -10.82
N GLY A 305 30.33 4.29 -11.24
CA GLY A 305 31.50 4.59 -10.40
C GLY A 305 31.87 3.52 -9.38
N GLU A 306 31.14 2.39 -9.33
CA GLU A 306 31.50 1.22 -8.54
C GLU A 306 32.26 0.22 -9.41
N THR A 307 33.46 -0.19 -8.98
CA THR A 307 34.23 -1.26 -9.62
C THR A 307 33.57 -2.61 -9.29
N ILE A 308 33.15 -3.31 -10.34
CA ILE A 308 32.48 -4.62 -10.25
C ILE A 308 33.47 -5.76 -10.45
N ALA A 309 34.47 -5.55 -11.30
CA ALA A 309 35.56 -6.49 -11.54
C ALA A 309 36.85 -5.71 -11.80
N ASP A 310 37.99 -6.18 -11.29
CA ASP A 310 39.31 -5.64 -11.60
C ASP A 310 40.26 -6.77 -12.00
N VAL A 311 41.01 -6.59 -13.08
CA VAL A 311 41.97 -7.58 -13.58
C VAL A 311 43.32 -7.35 -12.91
N ILE A 312 43.74 -8.25 -12.03
CA ILE A 312 44.98 -8.12 -11.27
C ILE A 312 46.14 -8.94 -11.83
N ALA A 313 45.86 -10.01 -12.58
CA ALA A 313 46.87 -10.80 -13.28
C ALA A 313 46.31 -11.42 -14.57
N VAL A 314 47.18 -11.56 -15.58
CA VAL A 314 46.90 -12.23 -16.85
C VAL A 314 48.09 -13.11 -17.19
N ASP A 315 47.82 -14.39 -17.43
CA ASP A 315 48.79 -15.38 -17.89
C ASP A 315 48.30 -15.98 -19.22
N GLN A 316 49.21 -16.15 -20.18
CA GLN A 316 48.89 -16.64 -21.52
C GLN A 316 49.79 -17.82 -21.84
N THR A 317 49.18 -18.94 -22.24
CA THR A 317 49.88 -20.16 -22.64
C THR A 317 49.44 -20.58 -24.04
N PRO A 318 50.32 -21.09 -24.91
CA PRO A 318 49.90 -21.62 -26.21
C PRO A 318 48.84 -22.71 -26.03
N SER A 319 47.71 -22.61 -26.75
CA SER A 319 46.70 -23.67 -26.73
C SER A 319 47.29 -24.94 -27.32
N THR A 320 46.75 -26.12 -26.97
CA THR A 320 47.24 -27.39 -27.51
C THR A 320 46.25 -28.03 -28.48
N VAL A 321 46.76 -28.54 -29.60
CA VAL A 321 46.01 -29.32 -30.58
C VAL A 321 46.48 -30.76 -30.63
N VAL A 322 45.52 -31.64 -30.84
CA VAL A 322 45.77 -33.05 -31.10
C VAL A 322 45.89 -33.25 -32.61
N VAL A 323 47.09 -33.60 -33.07
CA VAL A 323 47.37 -33.94 -34.47
C VAL A 323 47.65 -35.43 -34.59
N THR A 324 47.11 -36.07 -35.63
CA THR A 324 47.40 -37.46 -35.97
C THR A 324 48.37 -37.48 -37.14
N SER A 325 49.49 -38.20 -37.00
CA SER A 325 50.47 -38.35 -38.08
C SER A 325 49.97 -39.31 -39.16
N ASP A 326 50.62 -39.31 -40.33
CA ASP A 326 50.33 -40.25 -41.43
C ASP A 326 50.52 -41.72 -41.02
N ASP A 327 51.35 -41.96 -39.99
CA ASP A 327 51.59 -43.29 -39.40
C ASP A 327 50.57 -43.66 -38.30
N GLY A 328 49.57 -42.80 -38.04
CA GLY A 328 48.50 -43.02 -37.06
C GLY A 328 48.86 -42.69 -35.61
N GLU A 329 50.00 -42.03 -35.35
CA GLU A 329 50.41 -41.62 -34.01
C GLU A 329 49.72 -40.31 -33.59
N VAL A 330 49.20 -40.26 -32.37
CA VAL A 330 48.52 -39.09 -31.79
C VAL A 330 49.54 -38.23 -31.06
N LEU A 331 49.73 -36.99 -31.51
CA LEU A 331 50.70 -36.04 -30.98
C LEU A 331 49.99 -34.77 -30.47
N LEU A 332 50.41 -34.28 -29.31
CA LEU A 332 50.06 -32.93 -28.83
C LEU A 332 51.05 -31.92 -29.41
N ARG A 333 50.53 -30.83 -29.96
CA ARG A 333 51.31 -29.70 -30.51
C ARG A 333 50.70 -28.39 -30.04
N GLU A 334 51.50 -27.34 -29.94
CA GLU A 334 51.01 -26.00 -29.67
C GLU A 334 50.26 -25.46 -30.90
N HIS A 335 49.15 -24.76 -30.68
CA HIS A 335 48.41 -24.07 -31.73
C HIS A 335 49.21 -22.85 -32.18
N PRO A 336 49.43 -22.64 -33.50
CA PRO A 336 50.30 -21.56 -33.97
C PRO A 336 49.74 -20.16 -33.74
N THR A 337 48.42 -20.02 -33.54
CA THR A 337 47.72 -18.71 -33.48
C THR A 337 46.75 -18.55 -32.30
N GLU A 338 46.55 -19.60 -31.49
CA GLU A 338 45.59 -19.59 -30.38
C GLU A 338 46.33 -19.80 -29.06
N VAL A 339 45.83 -19.15 -28.01
CA VAL A 339 46.36 -19.20 -26.65
C VAL A 339 45.22 -19.42 -25.66
N ASP A 340 45.53 -20.10 -24.58
CA ASP A 340 44.68 -20.18 -23.40
C ASP A 340 45.08 -19.05 -22.46
N VAL A 341 44.09 -18.29 -21.99
CA VAL A 341 44.27 -17.08 -21.18
C VAL A 341 43.69 -17.31 -19.81
N ARG A 342 44.54 -17.27 -18.79
CA ARG A 342 44.16 -17.33 -17.38
C ARG A 342 44.18 -15.92 -16.80
N VAL A 343 43.05 -15.47 -16.28
CA VAL A 343 42.86 -14.12 -15.75
C VAL A 343 42.51 -14.22 -14.27
N THR A 344 43.29 -13.59 -13.40
CA THR A 344 42.93 -13.42 -12.00
C THR A 344 42.26 -12.07 -11.82
N THR A 345 41.08 -12.09 -11.22
CA THR A 345 40.21 -10.92 -11.06
C THR A 345 39.78 -10.74 -9.61
N GLU A 346 39.69 -9.49 -9.15
CA GLU A 346 38.93 -9.15 -7.94
C GLU A 346 37.48 -8.83 -8.33
N LEU A 347 36.53 -9.65 -7.89
CA LEU A 347 35.12 -9.49 -8.21
C LEU A 347 34.35 -8.95 -6.99
N ALA A 348 33.50 -7.95 -7.22
CA ALA A 348 32.47 -7.54 -6.28
C ALA A 348 31.34 -8.58 -6.29
N VAL A 349 31.29 -9.40 -5.25
CA VAL A 349 30.34 -10.51 -5.09
C VAL A 349 29.34 -10.26 -3.98
N ARG A 350 28.27 -11.06 -3.96
CA ARG A 350 27.36 -11.19 -2.83
C ARG A 350 27.42 -12.58 -2.22
N GLU A 351 27.70 -12.64 -0.93
CA GLU A 351 27.67 -13.88 -0.17
C GLU A 351 26.29 -14.09 0.43
N THR A 352 25.64 -15.19 0.04
CA THR A 352 24.32 -15.57 0.53
C THR A 352 24.39 -16.92 1.25
N ALA A 353 23.32 -17.30 1.96
CA ALA A 353 23.21 -18.64 2.52
C ALA A 353 23.23 -19.78 1.47
N LEU A 354 23.04 -19.45 0.18
CA LEU A 354 23.07 -20.39 -0.94
C LEU A 354 24.43 -20.43 -1.66
N GLY A 355 25.39 -19.61 -1.21
CA GLY A 355 26.71 -19.45 -1.81
C GLY A 355 26.97 -18.04 -2.35
N THR A 356 28.14 -17.89 -2.94
CA THR A 356 28.64 -16.64 -3.54
C THR A 356 27.99 -16.40 -4.90
N GLN A 357 27.62 -15.15 -5.15
CA GLN A 357 27.00 -14.72 -6.40
C GLN A 357 27.75 -13.53 -7.00
N PHE A 358 27.92 -13.54 -8.32
CA PHE A 358 28.43 -12.43 -9.10
C PHE A 358 27.33 -11.94 -10.04
N LYS A 359 26.98 -10.64 -9.97
CA LYS A 359 25.86 -10.02 -10.73
C LYS A 359 24.51 -10.76 -10.57
N GLY A 360 24.33 -11.41 -9.42
CA GLY A 360 23.14 -12.22 -9.10
C GLY A 360 23.13 -13.64 -9.68
N GLN A 361 24.18 -14.06 -10.38
CA GLN A 361 24.39 -15.44 -10.82
C GLN A 361 25.29 -16.19 -9.85
N SER A 362 25.13 -17.51 -9.74
CA SER A 362 25.99 -18.33 -8.88
C SER A 362 27.44 -18.27 -9.37
N LEU A 363 28.39 -18.07 -8.45
CA LEU A 363 29.81 -18.08 -8.76
C LEU A 363 30.41 -19.40 -8.26
N ARG A 364 30.60 -20.36 -9.19
CA ARG A 364 31.15 -21.69 -8.90
C ARG A 364 32.13 -22.09 -10.00
N ILE A 365 33.06 -22.98 -9.68
CA ILE A 365 33.97 -23.58 -10.67
C ILE A 365 33.14 -24.24 -11.78
N GLY A 366 33.53 -23.98 -13.03
CA GLY A 366 32.84 -24.43 -14.25
C GLY A 366 31.75 -23.48 -14.75
N GLU A 367 31.34 -22.47 -13.97
CA GLU A 367 30.36 -21.49 -14.43
C GLU A 367 31.02 -20.43 -15.32
N GLN A 368 30.31 -19.99 -16.34
CA GLN A 368 30.74 -18.85 -17.16
C GLN A 368 30.24 -17.55 -16.56
N ILE A 369 31.12 -16.57 -16.47
CA ILE A 369 30.77 -15.20 -16.08
C ILE A 369 31.01 -14.25 -17.24
N MET A 370 30.40 -13.06 -17.18
CA MET A 370 30.64 -12.00 -18.16
C MET A 370 31.41 -10.87 -17.48
N LEU A 371 32.52 -10.48 -18.09
CA LEU A 371 33.32 -9.33 -17.68
C LEU A 371 33.38 -8.34 -18.83
N ASP A 372 33.01 -7.09 -18.52
CA ASP A 372 33.14 -5.96 -19.44
C ASP A 372 34.39 -5.17 -19.08
N LEU A 373 35.49 -5.42 -19.80
CA LEU A 373 36.80 -4.80 -19.57
C LEU A 373 36.95 -3.48 -20.35
N GLY A 374 35.84 -2.83 -20.68
CA GLY A 374 35.76 -1.52 -21.33
C GLY A 374 35.94 -1.58 -22.85
N HIS A 375 37.03 -2.17 -23.33
CA HIS A 375 37.30 -2.33 -24.77
C HIS A 375 36.96 -3.72 -25.31
N ILE A 376 36.78 -4.69 -24.41
CA ILE A 376 36.46 -6.06 -24.75
C ILE A 376 35.51 -6.63 -23.71
N MET A 377 34.47 -7.32 -24.18
CA MET A 377 33.64 -8.17 -23.34
C MET A 377 34.09 -9.62 -23.49
N ILE A 378 34.37 -10.28 -22.37
CA ILE A 378 34.81 -11.67 -22.33
C ILE A 378 33.83 -12.53 -21.54
N ARG A 379 33.77 -13.82 -21.87
CA ARG A 379 32.96 -14.82 -21.16
C ARG A 379 33.81 -16.01 -20.69
N PRO A 380 34.68 -15.79 -19.70
CA PRO A 380 35.56 -16.84 -19.23
C PRO A 380 34.82 -17.82 -18.31
N THR A 381 35.38 -19.02 -18.20
CA THR A 381 34.93 -20.05 -17.25
C THR A 381 35.66 -19.87 -15.93
N VAL A 382 34.94 -19.91 -14.81
CA VAL A 382 35.55 -19.86 -13.48
C VAL A 382 36.29 -21.17 -13.21
N VAL A 383 37.56 -21.08 -12.87
CA VAL A 383 38.43 -22.24 -12.60
C VAL A 383 38.95 -22.28 -11.18
N ASP A 384 38.99 -21.13 -10.52
CA ASP A 384 39.27 -21.05 -9.09
C ASP A 384 38.48 -19.90 -8.44
N VAL A 385 38.02 -20.14 -7.21
CA VAL A 385 37.39 -19.12 -6.36
C VAL A 385 38.11 -19.19 -5.03
N SER A 386 38.95 -18.20 -4.75
CA SER A 386 39.69 -18.17 -3.49
C SER A 386 38.72 -18.26 -2.30
N SER A 387 38.96 -19.24 -1.43
CA SER A 387 38.33 -19.29 -0.11
C SER A 387 39.13 -18.41 0.83
N GLU A 388 38.50 -17.38 1.41
CA GLU A 388 39.07 -16.65 2.57
C GLU A 388 39.51 -17.60 3.69
#